data_AF-A0A015JSI8-F1
#
_entry.id   AF-A0A015JSI8-F1
#
_cell.length_a   1.000
_cell.length_b   1.000
_cell.length_c   1.000
_cell.angle_alpha   90.00
_cell.angle_beta   90.00
_cell.angle_gamma   90.00
#
_symmetry.space_group_name_H-M   'P 1'
#
loop_
_entity.id
_entity.type
_entity.pdbx_description
1 polymer ?
#
loop_
_entity_poly.entity_id
_entity_poly.type
_entity_poly.pdbx_seq_one_letter_code
_entity_poly.pdbx_strand_id
1 'polypeptide(L)'
;MSFNQAYTELLVMLPASVIHKVWIRLTTRKCSPLSVSDASEVNSMVKLFLKHEVERYQKKLAHQRITVKQTYMPRNRMTQDMISEEVAIL
;
A
#
# COMPACT_ATOMS: atom_id res chain seq x y z
N MET A 1 2.15 15.81 -15.15
CA MET A 1 1.27 15.49 -14.00
C MET A 1 1.84 16.22 -12.80
N SER A 2 1.18 17.27 -12.31
CA SER A 2 1.69 18.09 -11.19
C SER A 2 0.57 18.30 -10.19
N PHE A 3 0.74 17.75 -8.99
CA PHE A 3 -0.16 18.05 -7.87
C PHE A 3 0.21 19.38 -7.25
N ASN A 4 -0.77 20.07 -6.67
CA ASN A 4 -0.52 21.29 -5.92
C ASN A 4 0.46 21.07 -4.75
N GLN A 5 1.28 22.09 -4.45
CA GLN A 5 2.20 22.10 -3.31
C GLN A 5 1.48 21.90 -1.96
N ALA A 6 0.21 22.25 -1.86
CA ALA A 6 -0.61 22.01 -0.66
C ALA A 6 -0.72 20.51 -0.28
N TYR A 7 -0.36 19.59 -1.19
CA TYR A 7 -0.41 18.15 -0.96
C TYR A 7 0.95 17.52 -0.66
N THR A 8 2.04 18.30 -0.59
CA THR A 8 3.40 17.78 -0.42
C THR A 8 3.53 16.81 0.75
N GLU A 9 2.91 17.11 1.90
CA GLU A 9 2.93 16.23 3.07
C GLU A 9 2.35 14.83 2.78
N LEU A 10 1.27 14.75 2.00
CA LEU A 10 0.66 13.47 1.62
C LEU A 10 1.47 12.74 0.55
N LEU A 11 2.04 13.50 -0.40
CA LEU A 11 2.81 12.93 -1.50
C LEU A 11 4.12 12.31 -1.03
N VAL A 12 4.80 12.91 -0.05
CA VAL A 12 6.04 12.36 0.53
C VAL A 12 5.80 11.00 1.20
N MET A 13 4.58 10.72 1.66
CA MET A 13 4.23 9.43 2.27
C MET A 13 3.95 8.32 1.25
N LEU A 14 3.90 8.65 -0.05
CA LEU A 14 3.56 7.72 -1.12
C LEU A 14 4.76 7.46 -2.04
N PRO A 15 4.96 6.22 -2.49
CA PRO A 15 5.96 5.95 -3.52
C PRO A 15 5.50 6.52 -4.87
N ALA A 16 6.46 6.93 -5.71
CA ALA A 16 6.20 7.56 -7.01
C ALA A 16 5.25 6.76 -7.92
N SER A 17 5.33 5.42 -7.88
CA SER A 17 4.45 4.54 -8.64
C SER A 17 2.98 4.63 -8.22
N VAL A 18 2.71 4.88 -6.92
CA VAL A 18 1.36 5.10 -6.42
C VAL A 18 0.88 6.49 -6.82
N ILE A 19 1.71 7.52 -6.68
CA ILE A 19 1.39 8.89 -7.10
C ILE A 19 0.94 8.93 -8.57
N HIS A 20 1.69 8.26 -9.46
CA HIS A 20 1.33 8.18 -10.88
C HIS A 20 -0.01 7.49 -11.12
N LYS A 21 -0.28 6.38 -10.42
CA LYS A 21 -1.56 5.66 -10.50
C LYS A 21 -2.73 6.50 -9.97
N VAL A 22 -2.52 7.26 -8.90
CA VAL A 22 -3.52 8.17 -8.34
C VAL A 22 -3.88 9.24 -9.36
N TRP A 23 -2.87 9.85 -9.99
CA TRP A 23 -3.12 10.84 -11.03
C TRP A 23 -3.98 10.28 -12.16
N ILE A 24 -3.58 9.13 -12.73
CA ILE A 24 -4.34 8.47 -13.80
C ILE A 24 -5.79 8.26 -13.34
N ARG A 25 -5.99 7.69 -12.14
CA ARG A 25 -7.34 7.44 -11.61
C ARG A 25 -8.19 8.70 -11.47
N LEU A 26 -7.60 9.83 -11.06
CA LEU A 26 -8.32 11.09 -10.92
C LEU A 26 -8.71 11.67 -12.29
N THR A 27 -7.81 11.63 -13.27
CA THR A 27 -8.02 12.26 -14.58
C THR A 27 -8.69 11.37 -15.62
N THR A 28 -8.73 10.05 -15.40
CA THR A 28 -9.31 9.07 -16.35
C THR A 28 -10.42 8.24 -15.73
N ARG A 29 -11.03 8.70 -14.63
CA ARG A 29 -12.13 7.98 -13.98
C ARG A 29 -13.31 7.82 -14.95
N LYS A 30 -13.91 6.62 -14.98
CA LYS A 30 -15.03 6.28 -15.89
C LYS A 30 -16.25 7.20 -15.72
N CYS A 31 -16.53 7.61 -14.49
CA CYS A 31 -17.57 8.58 -14.17
C CYS A 31 -16.91 9.73 -13.43
N SER A 32 -17.09 10.97 -13.89
CA SER A 32 -16.48 12.19 -13.32
C SER A 32 -14.94 12.18 -13.25
N PRO A 33 -14.23 12.12 -14.39
CA PRO A 33 -12.82 12.46 -14.40
C PRO A 33 -12.65 13.93 -13.99
N LEU A 34 -11.68 14.21 -13.13
CA LEU A 34 -11.24 15.59 -12.90
C LEU A 34 -10.48 16.07 -14.13
N SER A 35 -10.65 17.35 -14.48
CA SER A 35 -9.76 17.96 -15.46
C SER A 35 -8.34 17.99 -14.91
N VAL A 36 -7.36 18.14 -15.80
CA VAL A 36 -5.96 18.31 -15.38
C VAL A 36 -5.82 19.55 -14.48
N SER A 37 -6.57 20.63 -14.72
CA SER A 37 -6.55 21.83 -13.87
C SER A 37 -7.07 21.50 -12.48
N ASP A 38 -8.27 20.91 -12.38
CA ASP A 38 -8.90 20.59 -11.09
C ASP A 38 -8.06 19.62 -10.26
N ALA A 39 -7.37 18.69 -10.92
CA ALA A 39 -6.45 17.75 -10.27
C ALA A 39 -5.13 18.40 -9.82
N SER A 40 -4.70 19.47 -10.51
CA SER A 40 -3.50 20.25 -10.18
C SER A 40 -3.75 21.32 -9.13
N GLU A 41 -5.01 21.72 -8.93
CA GLU A 41 -5.43 22.76 -8.01
C GLU A 41 -5.74 22.25 -6.59
N VAL A 42 -6.03 23.19 -5.68
CA VAL A 42 -6.46 22.87 -4.32
C VAL A 42 -7.93 22.44 -4.32
N ASN A 43 -8.15 21.17 -4.63
CA ASN A 43 -9.44 20.50 -4.63
C ASN A 43 -9.60 19.52 -3.45
N SER A 44 -10.68 19.68 -2.67
CA SER A 44 -11.00 18.82 -1.52
C SER A 44 -11.13 17.33 -1.87
N MET A 45 -11.64 17.01 -3.07
CA MET A 45 -11.76 15.65 -3.58
C MET A 45 -10.38 15.01 -3.77
N VAL A 46 -9.42 15.76 -4.33
CA VAL A 46 -8.03 15.31 -4.50
C VAL A 46 -7.39 15.05 -3.15
N LYS A 47 -7.58 15.96 -2.18
CA LYS A 47 -7.08 15.80 -0.80
C LYS A 47 -7.62 14.53 -0.14
N LEU A 48 -8.92 14.30 -0.22
CA LEU A 48 -9.57 13.12 0.37
C LEU A 48 -9.05 11.82 -0.28
N PHE A 49 -8.88 11.82 -1.60
CA PHE A 49 -8.37 10.68 -2.33
C PHE A 49 -6.92 10.35 -1.95
N LEU A 50 -6.05 11.37 -1.85
CA LEU A 50 -4.67 11.19 -1.42
C LEU A 50 -4.58 10.64 0.00
N LYS A 51 -5.37 11.16 0.95
CA LYS A 51 -5.43 10.62 2.32
C LYS A 51 -5.78 9.14 2.33
N HIS A 52 -6.80 8.75 1.55
CA HIS A 52 -7.20 7.35 1.45
C HIS A 52 -6.07 6.45 0.91
N GLU A 53 -5.35 6.90 -0.11
CA GLU A 53 -4.24 6.12 -0.68
C GLU A 53 -3.03 6.05 0.27
N VAL A 54 -2.76 7.09 1.05
CA VAL A 54 -1.77 7.06 2.14
C VAL A 54 -2.13 6.00 3.17
N GLU A 55 -3.35 6.03 3.69
CA GLU A 55 -3.82 5.03 4.67
C GLU A 55 -3.75 3.61 4.11
N ARG A 56 -4.18 3.42 2.86
CA ARG A 56 -4.14 2.14 2.16
C ARG A 56 -2.70 1.62 2.03
N TYR A 57 -1.77 2.50 1.66
CA TYR A 57 -0.36 2.15 1.52
C TYR A 57 0.26 1.77 2.86
N GLN A 58 0.00 2.55 3.91
CA GLN A 58 0.47 2.25 5.26
C GLN A 58 -0.08 0.92 5.80
N LYS A 59 -1.38 0.64 5.61
CA LYS A 59 -1.98 -0.66 5.96
C LYS A 59 -1.30 -1.81 5.21
N LYS A 60 -1.02 -1.64 3.92
CA LYS A 60 -0.29 -2.63 3.13
C LYS A 60 1.11 -2.90 3.69
N LEU A 61 1.87 -1.85 4.06
CA LEU A 61 3.19 -2.00 4.68
C LEU A 61 3.12 -2.72 6.02
N ALA A 62 2.12 -2.41 6.86
CA ALA A 62 1.93 -3.08 8.13
C ALA A 62 1.67 -4.59 7.96
N HIS A 63 0.83 -4.96 6.99
CA HIS A 63 0.55 -6.36 6.66
C HIS A 63 1.81 -7.07 6.16
N GLN A 64 2.58 -6.44 5.27
CA GLN A 64 3.85 -6.99 4.79
C GLN A 64 4.84 -7.24 5.93
N ARG A 65 4.94 -6.33 6.90
CA ARG A 65 5.80 -6.52 8.08
C ARG A 65 5.37 -7.73 8.93
N ILE A 66 4.06 -7.94 9.11
CA ILE A 66 3.54 -9.11 9.83
C ILE A 66 3.86 -10.39 9.06
N THR A 67 3.59 -10.43 7.76
CA THR A 67 3.90 -11.59 6.92
C THR A 67 5.39 -11.91 6.91
N VAL A 68 6.26 -10.89 6.78
CA VAL A 68 7.71 -11.08 6.84
C VAL A 68 8.13 -11.66 8.19
N LYS A 69 7.62 -11.13 9.30
CA LYS A 69 7.88 -11.68 10.64
C LYS A 69 7.39 -13.13 10.78
N GLN A 70 6.22 -13.46 10.22
CA GLN A 70 5.69 -14.82 10.21
C GLN A 70 6.51 -15.77 9.33
N THR A 71 7.05 -15.31 8.20
CA THR A 71 7.95 -16.13 7.35
C THR A 71 9.35 -16.28 7.96
N TYR A 72 9.81 -15.30 8.74
CA TYR A 72 11.07 -15.37 9.50
C TYR A 72 10.93 -16.19 10.80
N MET A 73 9.70 -16.52 11.20
CA MET A 73 9.40 -17.56 12.20
C MET A 73 9.15 -18.86 11.44
N PRO A 74 10.16 -19.70 11.21
CA PRO A 74 9.96 -20.89 10.40
C PRO A 74 8.89 -21.77 11.05
N ARG A 75 8.03 -22.28 10.17
CA ARG A 75 7.21 -23.48 10.29
C ARG A 75 8.08 -24.67 10.77
N ASN A 76 8.61 -24.64 11.99
CA ASN A 76 9.51 -25.68 12.52
C ASN A 76 8.77 -26.71 13.37
N ARG A 77 7.54 -26.43 13.81
CA ARG A 77 6.78 -27.39 14.63
C ARG A 77 6.35 -28.63 13.83
N MET A 78 5.95 -28.47 12.56
CA MET A 78 5.55 -29.62 11.73
C MET A 78 6.72 -30.56 11.38
N THR A 79 7.95 -30.05 11.30
CA THR A 79 9.14 -30.86 11.03
C THR A 79 9.75 -31.46 12.29
N GLN A 80 9.62 -30.79 13.45
CA GLN A 80 10.09 -31.34 14.72
C GLN A 80 9.24 -32.56 15.13
N ASP A 81 7.93 -32.50 14.93
CA ASP A 81 7.02 -33.60 15.25
C ASP A 81 7.22 -34.81 14.29
N MET A 82 7.46 -34.58 12.99
CA MET A 82 7.81 -35.67 12.05
C MET A 82 9.17 -36.32 12.34
N ILE A 83 10.18 -35.55 12.76
CA ILE A 83 11.50 -36.09 13.10
C ILE A 83 11.48 -36.84 14.44
N SER A 84 10.63 -36.43 15.39
CA SER A 84 10.49 -37.10 16.68
C SER A 84 9.67 -38.39 16.63
N GLU A 85 8.71 -38.55 15.70
CA GLU A 85 8.00 -39.82 15.52
C GLU A 85 8.86 -40.90 14.85
N GLU A 86 9.71 -40.54 13.87
CA GLU A 86 10.61 -41.50 13.19
C GLU A 86 11.74 -42.03 14.10
N VAL A 87 12.22 -41.22 15.05
CA VAL A 87 13.28 -41.63 15.99
C VAL A 87 12.74 -42.49 17.15
N ALA A 88 11.44 -42.48 17.41
CA ALA A 88 10.81 -43.28 18.47
C ALA A 88 10.49 -44.73 18.05
N ILE A 89 10.70 -45.10 16.77
CA ILE A 89 10.39 -46.42 16.20
C ILE A 89 11.67 -47.28 15.98
N LEU A 90 12.87 -46.76 16.29
CA LEU A 90 14.14 -47.51 16.29
C LEU A 90 14.61 -47.82 17.72
#